data_AF-A0A3Q1GF27-F1
#
_entry.id   AF-A0A3Q1GF27-F1
#
_cell.length_a   1.000
_cell.length_b   1.000
_cell.length_c   1.000
_cell.angle_alpha   90.00
_cell.angle_beta   90.00
_cell.angle_gamma   90.00
#
_symmetry.space_group_name_H-M   'P 1'
#
loop_
_entity.id
_entity.type
_entity.pdbx_description
1 polymer ?
#
loop_
_entity_poly.entity_id
_entity_poly.type
_entity_poly.pdbx_seq_one_letter_code
_entity_poly.pdbx_strand_id
1 'polypeptide(L)'
;MLDSLDIEGLYPLYRRVEQHLQDFPKERARLQIDGPYNEAFLEKLQKCSTEDDGSVEFAAAKVHQYRVAMTAKDCSIMVALVPSGEEEDDDEGPPAFSCSVSILDLDPKPFDSIPRQLRLDQKIVSCYLRTGALPKGLFKAAERDDCTLLFHPV
;
A
#
# COMPACT_ATOMS: atom_id res chain seq x y z
N MET A 1 -3.37 -3.43 10.59
CA MET A 1 -3.04 -2.71 9.34
C MET A 1 -2.52 -1.33 9.68
N LEU A 2 -1.52 -0.81 8.95
CA LEU A 2 -0.84 0.45 9.29
C LEU A 2 -1.63 1.72 8.89
N ASP A 3 -2.48 1.63 7.87
CA ASP A 3 -3.39 2.71 7.48
C ASP A 3 -4.73 2.56 8.21
N SER A 4 -4.78 2.99 9.47
CA SER A 4 -5.96 2.84 10.34
C SER A 4 -6.89 4.04 10.34
N LEU A 5 -6.45 5.19 9.83
CA LEU A 5 -7.19 6.46 9.86
C LEU A 5 -7.84 6.81 8.52
N ASP A 6 -7.49 6.09 7.46
CA ASP A 6 -7.75 6.47 6.08
C ASP A 6 -7.12 7.83 5.72
N ILE A 7 -7.10 8.17 4.43
CA ILE A 7 -6.48 9.40 3.95
C ILE A 7 -7.17 10.66 4.49
N GLU A 8 -8.49 10.62 4.71
CA GLU A 8 -9.24 11.73 5.29
C GLU A 8 -8.88 11.98 6.75
N GLY A 9 -8.73 10.92 7.56
CA GLY A 9 -8.32 11.03 8.96
C GLY A 9 -6.83 11.34 9.13
N LEU A 10 -5.99 10.93 8.17
CA LEU A 10 -4.56 11.23 8.18
C LEU A 10 -4.26 12.68 7.78
N TYR A 11 -5.00 13.25 6.82
CA TYR A 11 -4.63 14.53 6.22
C TYR A 11 -4.46 15.70 7.23
N PRO A 12 -5.28 15.82 8.31
CA PRO A 12 -5.03 16.78 9.37
C PRO A 12 -3.67 16.61 10.06
N LEU A 13 -3.22 15.37 10.28
CA LEU A 13 -1.91 15.06 10.86
C LEU A 13 -0.78 15.43 9.90
N TYR A 14 -0.94 15.14 8.60
CA TYR A 14 -0.02 15.60 7.57
C TYR A 14 0.14 17.13 7.60
N ARG A 15 -0.97 17.88 7.67
CA ARG A 15 -0.95 19.34 7.73
C ARG A 15 -0.25 19.87 8.98
N ARG A 16 -0.40 19.19 10.12
CA ARG A 16 0.33 19.53 11.37
C ARG A 16 1.84 19.41 11.17
N VAL A 17 2.29 18.31 10.57
CA VAL A 17 3.71 18.08 10.26
C VAL A 17 4.21 19.10 9.23
N GLU A 18 3.46 19.32 8.14
CA GLU A 18 3.81 20.27 7.09
C GLU A 18 3.98 21.69 7.64
N GLN A 19 3.04 22.16 8.46
CA GLN A 19 3.13 23.47 9.11
C GLN A 19 4.37 23.56 10.01
N HIS A 20 4.61 22.54 10.85
CA HIS A 20 5.78 22.51 11.71
C HIS A 20 7.09 22.57 10.91
N LEU A 21 7.17 21.87 9.77
CA LEU A 21 8.35 21.89 8.91
C LEU A 21 8.54 23.21 8.16
N GLN A 22 7.47 23.98 7.91
CA GLN A 22 7.58 25.34 7.38
C GLN A 22 8.23 26.27 8.40
N ASP A 23 7.81 26.17 9.66
CA ASP A 23 8.32 27.00 10.75
C ASP A 23 9.73 26.55 11.20
N PHE A 24 10.01 25.24 11.14
CA PHE A 24 11.27 24.63 11.57
C PHE A 24 11.86 23.66 10.52
N PRO A 25 12.42 24.15 9.40
CA PRO A 25 12.87 23.28 8.29
C PRO A 25 13.94 22.25 8.67
N LYS A 26 14.77 22.52 9.67
CA LYS A 26 15.83 21.61 10.16
C LYS A 26 15.26 20.36 10.83
N GLU A 27 14.02 20.44 11.32
CA GLU A 27 13.32 19.33 11.98
C GLU A 27 12.99 18.18 11.01
N ARG A 28 13.01 18.44 9.69
CA ARG A 28 12.78 17.42 8.66
C ARG A 28 13.71 16.21 8.81
N ALA A 29 14.98 16.45 9.12
CA ALA A 29 15.97 15.39 9.36
C ALA A 29 15.73 14.69 10.71
N ARG A 30 15.40 15.45 11.77
CA ARG A 30 15.11 14.89 13.10
C ARG A 30 13.89 13.95 13.07
N LEU A 31 12.84 14.36 12.36
CA LEU A 31 11.62 13.58 12.15
C LEU A 31 11.78 12.45 11.11
N GLN A 32 12.96 12.32 10.50
CA GLN A 32 13.30 11.29 9.52
C GLN A 32 12.30 11.24 8.35
N ILE A 33 11.84 12.41 7.88
CA ILE A 33 10.83 12.49 6.82
C ILE A 33 11.30 11.75 5.55
N ASP A 34 12.55 11.97 5.15
CA ASP A 34 13.15 11.32 3.98
C ASP A 34 14.19 10.24 4.37
N GLY A 35 14.06 9.69 5.58
CA GLY A 35 14.99 8.72 6.14
C GLY A 35 16.12 9.35 6.97
N PRO A 36 17.17 8.58 7.29
CA PRO A 36 17.41 7.20 6.85
C PRO A 36 16.36 6.21 7.39
N TYR A 37 16.00 5.21 6.58
CA TYR A 37 15.05 4.15 6.93
C TYR A 37 15.77 2.97 7.62
N ASN A 38 16.16 3.18 8.87
CA ASN A 38 16.93 2.22 9.67
C ASN A 38 16.08 1.54 10.77
N GLU A 39 16.70 0.74 11.63
CA GLU A 39 16.03 0.05 12.74
C GLU A 39 15.30 1.01 13.68
N ALA A 40 15.88 2.19 13.99
CA ALA A 40 15.23 3.19 14.82
C ALA A 40 13.95 3.75 14.18
N PHE A 41 13.93 3.90 12.85
CA PHE A 41 12.71 4.26 12.11
C PHE A 41 11.65 3.16 12.22
N LEU A 42 12.05 1.89 12.06
CA LEU A 42 11.16 0.74 12.20
C LEU A 42 10.57 0.64 13.61
N GLU A 43 11.36 0.85 14.66
CA GLU A 43 10.87 0.86 16.04
C GLU A 43 9.83 1.95 16.28
N LYS A 44 10.04 3.16 15.75
CA LYS A 44 9.06 4.26 15.85
C LYS A 44 7.73 3.92 15.17
N LEU A 45 7.79 3.24 14.01
CA LEU A 45 6.60 2.77 13.31
C LEU A 45 5.81 1.74 14.14
N GLN A 46 6.51 0.83 14.81
CA GLN A 46 5.89 -0.24 15.60
C GLN A 46 5.33 0.25 16.94
N LYS A 47 6.01 1.20 17.59
CA LYS A 47 5.64 1.74 18.92
C LYS A 47 4.66 2.91 18.88
N CYS A 48 4.15 3.28 17.71
CA CYS A 48 3.25 4.42 17.54
C CYS A 48 1.91 4.17 18.27
N SER A 49 1.53 5.13 19.13
CA SER A 49 0.25 5.13 19.86
C SER A 49 -0.96 5.07 18.92
N THR A 50 -2.09 4.61 19.44
CA THR A 50 -3.40 4.68 18.76
C THR A 50 -4.07 6.04 18.93
N GLU A 51 -3.83 6.73 20.05
CA GLU A 51 -4.47 8.00 20.41
C GLU A 51 -3.58 9.19 20.07
N ASP A 52 -4.19 10.24 19.49
CA ASP A 52 -3.50 11.50 19.16
C ASP A 52 -3.27 12.33 20.42
N ASP A 53 -2.01 12.49 20.80
CA ASP A 53 -1.56 13.31 21.92
C ASP A 53 -1.35 14.79 21.56
N GLY A 54 -1.64 15.16 20.30
CA GLY A 54 -1.44 16.51 19.78
C GLY A 54 -0.01 16.82 19.34
N SER A 55 0.95 15.91 19.55
CA SER A 55 2.36 16.13 19.21
C SER A 55 2.62 16.06 17.70
N VAL A 56 3.76 16.64 17.29
CA VAL A 56 4.25 16.53 15.91
C VAL A 56 4.88 15.16 15.68
N GLU A 57 5.50 14.58 16.71
CA GLU A 57 6.08 13.24 16.68
C GLU A 57 5.02 12.16 16.41
N PHE A 58 3.87 12.25 17.08
CA PHE A 58 2.73 11.37 16.81
C PHE A 58 2.24 11.52 15.37
N ALA A 59 2.00 12.76 14.94
CA ALA A 59 1.53 13.05 13.59
C ALA A 59 2.52 12.54 12.52
N ALA A 60 3.82 12.75 12.73
CA ALA A 60 4.87 12.25 11.83
C ALA A 60 4.91 10.72 11.81
N ALA A 61 4.78 10.05 12.96
CA ALA A 61 4.72 8.59 13.04
C ALA A 61 3.52 8.03 12.26
N LYS A 62 2.33 8.63 12.39
CA LYS A 62 1.15 8.24 11.60
C LYS A 62 1.33 8.48 10.10
N VAL A 63 1.94 9.59 9.72
CA VAL A 63 2.29 9.86 8.31
C VAL A 63 3.25 8.80 7.77
N HIS A 64 4.24 8.39 8.55
CA HIS A 64 5.15 7.31 8.16
C HIS A 64 4.44 5.96 8.03
N GLN A 65 3.57 5.60 8.98
CA GLN A 65 2.74 4.38 8.90
C GLN A 65 1.90 4.36 7.63
N TYR A 66 1.25 5.48 7.28
CA TYR A 66 0.49 5.61 6.04
C TYR A 66 1.36 5.41 4.81
N ARG A 67 2.54 6.05 4.75
CA ARG A 67 3.43 5.92 3.57
C ARG A 67 3.90 4.49 3.35
N VAL A 68 4.22 3.77 4.42
CA VAL A 68 4.55 2.33 4.36
C VAL A 68 3.34 1.52 3.88
N ALA A 69 2.14 1.82 4.38
CA ALA A 69 0.92 1.17 3.92
C ALA A 69 0.66 1.43 2.44
N MET A 70 0.86 2.65 1.95
CA MET A 70 0.69 2.99 0.54
C MET A 70 1.75 2.33 -0.35
N THR A 71 2.98 2.13 0.13
CA THR A 71 3.97 1.31 -0.59
C THR A 71 3.50 -0.14 -0.69
N ALA A 72 3.03 -0.74 0.41
CA ALA A 72 2.54 -2.12 0.41
C ALA A 72 1.24 -2.31 -0.39
N LYS A 73 0.39 -1.28 -0.52
CA LYS A 73 -0.82 -1.33 -1.37
C LYS A 73 -0.49 -1.28 -2.87
N ASP A 74 0.62 -0.65 -3.24
CA ASP A 74 1.04 -0.43 -4.62
C ASP A 74 2.22 -1.35 -5.05
N CYS A 75 2.57 -2.35 -4.24
CA CYS A 75 3.67 -3.27 -4.54
C CYS A 75 3.20 -4.41 -5.47
N SER A 76 4.15 -5.01 -6.19
CA SER A 76 3.87 -6.15 -7.06
C SER A 76 4.28 -7.47 -6.39
N ILE A 77 3.53 -8.55 -6.65
CA ILE A 77 3.93 -9.91 -6.25
C ILE A 77 4.38 -10.65 -7.51
N MET A 78 5.63 -11.13 -7.51
CA MET A 78 6.20 -11.93 -8.58
C MET A 78 6.19 -13.39 -8.16
N VAL A 79 5.65 -14.27 -9.01
CA VAL A 79 5.61 -15.71 -8.81
C VAL A 79 6.35 -16.37 -9.97
N ALA A 80 7.42 -17.11 -9.65
CA ALA A 80 8.19 -17.88 -10.62
C ALA A 80 7.91 -19.37 -10.43
N LEU A 81 7.50 -20.03 -11.51
CA LEU A 81 7.24 -21.47 -11.55
C LEU A 81 8.27 -22.13 -12.47
N VAL A 82 9.00 -23.10 -11.94
CA VAL A 82 10.01 -23.86 -12.67
C VAL A 82 9.58 -25.32 -12.69
N PRO A 83 9.47 -25.99 -13.85
CA PRO A 83 9.17 -27.42 -13.90
C PRO A 83 10.22 -28.19 -13.09
N SER A 84 9.79 -29.04 -12.16
CA SER A 84 10.68 -29.97 -11.47
C SER A 84 10.78 -31.25 -12.29
N GLY A 85 11.92 -31.48 -12.94
CA GLY A 85 12.15 -32.70 -13.70
C GLY A 85 12.63 -33.82 -12.79
N GLU A 86 11.79 -34.82 -12.58
CA GLU A 86 12.20 -36.23 -12.47
C GLU A 86 11.25 -37.01 -13.38
N GLU A 87 11.65 -37.16 -14.65
CA GLU A 87 11.04 -38.11 -15.56
C GLU A 87 11.50 -39.51 -15.13
N GLU A 88 10.70 -40.22 -14.35
CA GLU A 88 10.68 -41.68 -14.35
C GLU A 88 9.22 -42.12 -14.54
N ASP A 89 8.94 -42.48 -15.80
CA ASP A 89 7.88 -43.33 -16.37
C ASP A 89 6.56 -43.56 -15.59
N ASP A 90 5.44 -43.26 -16.29
CA ASP A 90 4.08 -43.79 -16.08
C ASP A 90 3.18 -43.24 -14.96
N ASP A 91 3.21 -41.92 -14.66
CA ASP A 91 2.14 -41.28 -13.86
C ASP A 91 1.41 -40.19 -14.67
N GLU A 92 0.10 -40.37 -14.92
CA GLU A 92 -0.80 -39.42 -15.60
C GLU A 92 -1.10 -38.13 -14.77
N GLY A 93 -0.14 -37.72 -13.92
CA GLY A 93 -0.26 -36.59 -13.02
C GLY A 93 0.05 -35.24 -13.67
N PRO A 94 -0.52 -34.13 -13.18
CA PRO A 94 -0.14 -32.79 -13.64
C PRO A 94 1.35 -32.52 -13.34
N PRO A 95 2.06 -31.80 -14.23
CA PRO A 95 3.49 -31.55 -14.07
C PRO A 95 3.79 -30.85 -12.75
N ALA A 96 4.79 -31.34 -12.03
CA ALA A 96 5.25 -30.76 -10.79
C ALA A 96 6.07 -29.48 -11.06
N PHE A 97 5.85 -28.45 -10.24
CA PHE A 97 6.56 -27.17 -10.32
C PHE A 97 7.19 -26.81 -8.99
N SER A 98 8.43 -26.33 -9.05
CA SER A 98 9.05 -25.55 -7.98
C SER A 98 8.55 -24.10 -8.05
N CYS A 99 8.14 -23.52 -6.93
CA CYS A 99 7.62 -22.16 -6.86
C CYS A 99 8.53 -21.25 -6.03
N SER A 100 8.77 -20.03 -6.51
CA SER A 100 9.39 -18.94 -5.76
C SER A 100 8.52 -17.69 -5.83
N VAL A 101 8.31 -17.04 -4.69
CA VAL A 101 7.49 -15.82 -4.57
C VAL A 101 8.37 -14.67 -4.08
N SER A 102 8.23 -13.51 -4.70
CA SER A 102 8.97 -12.28 -4.35
C SER A 102 8.03 -11.07 -4.36
N ILE A 103 8.35 -10.04 -3.57
CA ILE A 103 7.64 -8.76 -3.58
C ILE A 103 8.55 -7.72 -4.22
N LEU A 104 8.02 -6.98 -5.19
CA LEU A 104 8.72 -5.93 -5.93
C LEU A 104 8.08 -4.56 -5.66
N ASP A 105 8.73 -3.49 -6.12
CA ASP A 105 8.21 -2.11 -6.05
C ASP A 105 8.03 -1.57 -4.61
N LEU A 106 9.01 -1.84 -3.74
CA LEU A 106 8.98 -1.50 -2.32
C LEU A 106 9.60 -0.13 -1.98
N ASP A 107 9.69 0.77 -2.95
CA ASP A 107 10.18 2.12 -2.72
C ASP A 107 9.21 2.93 -1.83
N PRO A 108 9.67 3.60 -0.77
CA PRO A 108 8.81 4.40 0.10
C PRO A 108 8.11 5.51 -0.68
N LYS A 109 6.78 5.60 -0.57
CA LYS A 109 6.03 6.72 -1.17
C LYS A 109 6.54 8.04 -0.61
N PRO A 110 6.70 9.11 -1.41
CA PRO A 110 7.26 10.38 -0.93
C PRO A 110 6.24 11.13 -0.06
N PHE A 111 6.74 11.90 0.93
CA PHE A 111 5.91 12.69 1.86
C PHE A 111 4.97 13.65 1.12
N ASP A 112 5.49 14.36 0.11
CA ASP A 112 4.75 15.40 -0.63
C ASP A 112 3.65 14.82 -1.55
N SER A 113 3.52 13.50 -1.65
CA SER A 113 2.44 12.85 -2.42
C SER A 113 1.09 12.84 -1.69
N ILE A 114 1.07 13.01 -0.37
CA ILE A 114 -0.14 12.86 0.46
C ILE A 114 -1.28 13.79 0.01
N PRO A 115 -1.06 15.10 -0.25
CA PRO A 115 -2.12 15.98 -0.77
C PRO A 115 -2.69 15.52 -2.11
N ARG A 116 -1.86 14.88 -2.97
CA ARG A 116 -2.33 14.31 -4.23
C ARG A 116 -3.18 13.07 -3.98
N GLN A 117 -2.82 12.22 -3.02
CA GLN A 117 -3.58 11.03 -2.69
C GLN A 117 -4.98 11.37 -2.18
N LEU A 118 -5.11 12.36 -1.28
CA LEU A 118 -6.43 12.83 -0.83
C LEU A 118 -7.31 13.27 -2.00
N ARG A 119 -6.76 14.08 -2.92
CA ARG A 119 -7.50 14.54 -4.10
C ARG A 119 -7.89 13.40 -5.03
N LEU A 120 -7.05 12.38 -5.15
CA LEU A 120 -7.34 11.22 -5.98
C LEU A 120 -8.46 10.38 -5.37
N ASP A 121 -8.37 10.10 -4.07
CA ASP A 121 -9.37 9.35 -3.32
C ASP A 121 -10.76 10.00 -3.44
N GLN A 122 -10.87 11.29 -3.12
CA GLN A 122 -12.12 12.05 -3.25
C GLN A 122 -12.69 12.02 -4.68
N LYS A 123 -11.83 12.06 -5.71
CA LYS A 123 -12.26 11.93 -7.11
C LYS A 123 -12.79 10.54 -7.42
N ILE A 124 -12.12 9.49 -6.94
CA ILE A 124 -12.53 8.09 -7.12
C ILE A 124 -13.91 7.89 -6.49
N VAL A 125 -14.07 8.26 -5.22
CA VAL A 125 -15.34 8.13 -4.48
C VAL A 125 -16.44 8.94 -5.18
N SER A 126 -16.18 10.21 -5.51
CA SER A 126 -17.17 11.06 -6.19
C SER A 126 -17.58 10.52 -7.56
N CYS A 127 -16.64 9.96 -8.32
CA CYS A 127 -16.92 9.36 -9.61
C CYS A 127 -17.79 8.11 -9.43
N TYR A 128 -17.39 7.21 -8.53
CA TYR A 128 -18.11 5.97 -8.24
C TYR A 128 -19.55 6.24 -7.78
N LEU A 129 -19.77 7.21 -6.88
CA LEU A 129 -21.11 7.59 -6.43
C LEU A 129 -21.97 8.16 -7.57
N ARG A 130 -21.35 8.90 -8.51
CA ARG A 130 -22.05 9.46 -9.67
C ARG A 130 -22.44 8.38 -10.70
N THR A 131 -21.55 7.41 -10.97
CA THR A 131 -21.82 6.32 -11.93
C THR A 131 -22.65 5.19 -11.33
N GLY A 132 -22.54 4.92 -10.03
CA GLY A 132 -23.40 3.98 -9.31
C GLY A 132 -24.87 4.43 -9.24
N ALA A 133 -25.14 5.71 -9.46
CA ALA A 133 -26.48 6.28 -9.61
C ALA A 133 -27.05 6.17 -11.04
N LEU A 134 -26.27 5.73 -12.03
CA LEU A 134 -26.77 5.43 -13.37
C LEU A 134 -27.47 4.06 -13.37
N PRO A 135 -28.62 3.87 -14.04
CA PRO A 135 -29.27 2.58 -14.11
C PRO A 135 -28.33 1.53 -14.72
N LYS A 136 -28.33 0.32 -14.13
CA LYS A 136 -27.46 -0.85 -14.37
C LYS A 136 -27.42 -1.40 -15.82
N GLY A 137 -27.88 -0.65 -16.81
CA GLY A 137 -28.04 -1.10 -18.21
C GLY A 137 -26.93 -0.72 -19.18
N LEU A 138 -25.92 0.08 -18.79
CA LEU A 138 -24.93 0.60 -19.74
C LEU A 138 -23.59 -0.16 -19.80
N PHE A 139 -23.31 -1.05 -18.85
CA PHE A 139 -22.13 -1.91 -18.90
C PHE A 139 -22.54 -3.30 -19.38
N LYS A 140 -22.77 -3.47 -20.69
CA LYS A 140 -22.62 -4.79 -21.31
C LYS A 140 -21.12 -5.10 -21.30
N ALA A 141 -20.64 -5.70 -20.22
CA ALA A 141 -19.34 -6.34 -20.22
C ALA A 141 -19.36 -7.39 -21.34
N ALA A 142 -18.51 -7.21 -22.35
CA ALA A 142 -18.21 -8.29 -23.28
C ALA A 142 -17.74 -9.49 -22.44
N GLU A 143 -18.29 -10.66 -22.73
CA GLU A 143 -17.86 -11.94 -22.15
C GLU A 143 -16.34 -12.02 -22.25
N ARG A 144 -15.65 -11.78 -21.13
CA ARG A 144 -14.22 -12.03 -20.99
C ARG A 144 -14.12 -13.48 -20.56
N ASP A 145 -13.39 -14.27 -21.34
CA ASP A 145 -13.02 -15.62 -20.94
C ASP A 145 -12.40 -15.57 -19.53
N ASP A 146 -12.97 -16.36 -18.63
CA ASP A 146 -12.57 -16.47 -17.23
C ASP A 146 -11.15 -17.07 -17.18
N CYS A 147 -10.12 -16.23 -17.17
CA CYS A 147 -8.73 -16.65 -16.89
C CYS A 147 -8.56 -16.86 -15.37
N THR A 148 -9.33 -17.78 -14.79
CA THR A 148 -9.22 -18.13 -13.37
C THR A 148 -8.05 -19.10 -13.18
N LEU A 149 -7.00 -18.64 -12.50
CA LEU A 149 -5.94 -19.53 -11.99
C LEU A 149 -6.53 -20.36 -10.83
N LEU A 150 -6.79 -21.64 -11.09
CA LEU A 150 -7.26 -22.58 -10.09
C LEU A 150 -6.06 -23.09 -9.29
N PHE A 151 -5.95 -22.62 -8.04
CA PHE A 151 -5.03 -23.22 -7.08
C PHE A 151 -5.71 -24.44 -6.46
N HIS A 152 -5.26 -25.63 -6.82
CA HIS A 152 -5.67 -26.84 -6.13
C HIS A 152 -4.93 -26.94 -4.78
N PRO A 153 -5.64 -27.19 -3.67
CA PRO A 153 -4.98 -27.45 -2.40
C PRO A 153 -4.16 -28.73 -2.49
N VAL A 154 -2.94 -28.68 -1.97
CA VAL A 154 -2.05 -29.84 -1.77
C VAL A 154 -2.38 -30.49 -0.44
#